data_AF-A0A2E2ZDK0-F1
#
_entry.id   AF-A0A2E2ZDK0-F1
#
_cell.length_a   1.000
_cell.length_b   1.000
_cell.length_c   1.000
_cell.angle_alpha   90.00
_cell.angle_beta   90.00
_cell.angle_gamma   90.00
#
_symmetry.space_group_name_H-M   'P 1'
#
loop_
_entity.id
_entity.type
_entity.pdbx_description
1 polymer ?
#
loop_
_entity_poly.entity_id
_entity_poly.type
_entity_poly.pdbx_seq_one_letter_code
_entity_poly.pdbx_strand_id
1 'polypeptide(L)'
;MSYYVGNNPQDVVNGIIKRYFYGMRRNDDGELFLVRSDQLQGGEEQTVTVNDLGTADGNFPDFEEGIDFLDGIDEDHNFLYENLRYPQIKWDGRSILYYVDPTDGQLILRISEGYEYPQNISAEGY
;
A
#
# COMPACT_ATOMS: atom_id res chain seq x y z
N MET A 1 -37.99 19.80 8.64
CA MET A 1 -36.63 19.40 9.06
C MET A 1 -36.51 17.90 8.84
N SER A 2 -35.82 17.47 7.78
CA SER A 2 -35.50 16.05 7.61
C SER A 2 -34.40 15.69 8.60
N TYR A 3 -34.72 14.84 9.57
CA TYR A 3 -33.74 14.22 10.43
C TYR A 3 -33.06 13.11 9.62
N TYR A 4 -31.78 13.28 9.31
CA TYR A 4 -30.96 12.21 8.77
C TYR A 4 -30.57 11.32 9.96
N VAL A 5 -31.01 10.06 9.96
CA VAL A 5 -30.60 9.05 10.94
C VAL A 5 -29.53 8.20 10.27
N GLY A 6 -28.27 8.53 10.55
CA GLY A 6 -27.07 7.90 10.00
C GLY A 6 -25.86 8.82 10.15
N ASN A 7 -24.65 8.28 10.06
CA ASN A 7 -23.43 9.08 10.02
C ASN A 7 -23.46 9.99 8.77
N ASN A 8 -23.17 11.28 8.93
CA ASN A 8 -23.01 12.17 7.79
C ASN A 8 -21.74 11.73 7.02
N PRO A 9 -21.70 11.82 5.68
CA PRO A 9 -20.46 11.62 4.91
C PRO A 9 -19.21 12.28 5.52
N GLN A 10 -19.36 13.45 6.13
CA GLN A 10 -18.29 14.13 6.85
C GLN A 10 -17.77 13.35 8.06
N ASP A 11 -18.64 12.67 8.80
CA ASP A 11 -18.27 11.87 9.97
C ASP A 11 -17.50 10.61 9.55
N VAL A 12 -17.83 10.04 8.39
CA VAL A 12 -17.10 8.90 7.80
C VAL A 12 -15.70 9.32 7.36
N VAL A 13 -15.58 10.45 6.66
CA VAL A 13 -14.28 10.98 6.21
C VAL A 13 -13.41 11.36 7.40
N ASN A 14 -13.98 11.92 8.47
CA ASN A 14 -13.24 12.28 9.67
C ASN A 14 -12.85 11.07 10.54
N GLY A 15 -13.47 9.91 10.32
CA GLY A 15 -13.14 8.66 11.01
C GLY A 15 -11.91 7.94 10.45
N ILE A 16 -11.48 8.29 9.23
CA ILE A 16 -10.31 7.69 8.57
C ILE A 16 -9.08 8.53 8.88
N ILE A 17 -8.11 7.93 9.57
CA ILE A 17 -6.87 8.63 9.94
C ILE A 17 -6.03 8.94 8.69
N LYS A 18 -5.94 7.99 7.76
CA LYS A 18 -5.20 8.09 6.50
C LYS A 18 -5.90 7.30 5.39
N ARG A 19 -6.36 7.96 4.34
CA ARG A 19 -7.17 7.32 3.29
C ARG A 19 -6.45 6.23 2.50
N TYR A 20 -5.16 6.38 2.25
CA TYR A 20 -4.42 5.50 1.34
C TYR A 20 -3.40 4.67 2.11
N PHE A 21 -3.48 3.35 1.92
CA PHE A 21 -2.46 2.39 2.30
C PHE A 21 -1.52 2.16 1.12
N TYR A 22 -0.23 2.10 1.41
CA TYR A 22 0.83 1.75 0.48
C TYR A 22 1.66 0.61 1.05
N GLY A 23 1.90 -0.42 0.23
CA GLY A 23 2.86 -1.48 0.52
C GLY A 23 3.90 -1.54 -0.58
N MET A 24 5.16 -1.71 -0.20
CA MET A 24 6.28 -1.85 -1.13
C MET A 24 7.05 -3.13 -0.84
N ARG A 25 7.34 -3.90 -1.89
CA ARG A 25 8.20 -5.08 -1.82
C ARG A 25 9.11 -5.17 -3.04
N ARG A 26 10.22 -5.88 -2.89
CA ARG A 26 11.15 -6.19 -3.97
C ARG A 26 11.26 -7.71 -4.11
N ASN A 27 11.40 -8.22 -5.33
CA ASN A 27 11.75 -9.63 -5.53
C ASN A 27 13.27 -9.83 -5.66
N ASP A 28 13.71 -11.08 -5.75
CA ASP A 28 15.13 -11.44 -5.84
C ASP A 28 15.81 -10.93 -7.12
N ASP A 29 15.05 -10.82 -8.21
CA ASP A 29 15.51 -10.22 -9.48
C ASP A 29 15.63 -8.70 -9.41
N GLY A 30 15.11 -8.11 -8.34
CA GLY A 30 15.23 -6.71 -8.01
C GLY A 30 14.11 -5.81 -8.51
N GLU A 31 13.04 -6.38 -9.07
CA GLU A 31 11.82 -5.69 -9.45
C GLU A 31 11.10 -5.16 -8.21
N LEU A 32 10.49 -3.97 -8.36
CA LEU A 32 9.79 -3.28 -7.29
C LEU A 32 8.28 -3.39 -7.52
N PHE A 33 7.56 -3.85 -6.50
CA PHE A 33 6.11 -3.93 -6.50
C PHE A 33 5.56 -2.91 -5.51
N LEU A 34 4.61 -2.12 -5.97
CA LEU A 34 3.88 -1.17 -5.13
C LEU A 34 2.39 -1.52 -5.19
N VAL A 35 1.79 -1.67 -4.02
CA VAL A 35 0.35 -1.77 -3.87
C VAL A 35 -0.20 -0.48 -3.27
N ARG A 36 -1.38 -0.09 -3.72
CA ARG A 36 -2.16 1.00 -3.13
C ARG A 36 -3.57 0.50 -2.87
N SER A 37 -4.06 0.68 -1.64
CA SER A 37 -5.47 0.51 -1.30
C SER A 37 -6.07 1.84 -0.87
N ASP A 38 -7.25 2.16 -1.42
CA ASP A 38 -8.03 3.34 -1.02
C ASP A 38 -9.14 2.88 -0.07
N GLN A 39 -9.08 3.32 1.18
CA GLN A 39 -10.04 2.93 2.22
C GLN A 39 -11.49 3.35 1.93
N LEU A 40 -11.70 4.33 1.04
CA LEU A 40 -13.04 4.73 0.60
C LEU A 40 -13.55 3.92 -0.60
N GLN A 41 -12.67 3.15 -1.24
CA GLN A 41 -13.03 2.30 -2.36
C GLN A 41 -13.35 0.89 -1.84
N GLY A 42 -14.58 0.43 -2.11
CA GLY A 42 -14.97 -0.95 -1.84
C GLY A 42 -14.68 -1.89 -3.01
N GLY A 43 -14.85 -3.19 -2.78
CA GLY A 43 -14.75 -4.23 -3.81
C GLY A 43 -13.65 -5.24 -3.49
N GLU A 44 -13.72 -6.40 -4.14
CA GLU A 44 -12.73 -7.48 -3.97
C GLU A 44 -11.33 -7.05 -4.41
N GLU A 45 -11.25 -6.12 -5.37
CA GLU A 45 -10.00 -5.54 -5.88
C GLU A 45 -9.32 -4.56 -4.90
N GLN A 46 -9.98 -4.18 -3.79
CA GLN A 46 -9.42 -3.29 -2.75
C GLN A 46 -8.98 -4.06 -1.52
N THR A 47 -8.58 -5.31 -1.70
CA THR A 47 -8.02 -6.15 -0.64
C THR A 47 -6.50 -6.18 -0.74
N VAL A 48 -5.82 -6.10 0.40
CA VAL A 48 -4.37 -6.24 0.48
C VAL A 48 -4.04 -7.27 1.55
N THR A 49 -3.29 -8.29 1.17
CA THR A 49 -2.73 -9.25 2.11
C THR A 49 -1.51 -8.65 2.79
N VAL A 50 -1.52 -8.59 4.12
CA VAL A 50 -0.39 -8.10 4.93
C VAL A 50 0.59 -9.23 5.22
N ASN A 51 0.09 -10.32 5.82
CA ASN A 51 0.86 -11.52 6.08
C ASN A 51 0.43 -12.64 5.13
N ASP A 52 1.40 -13.22 4.44
CA ASP A 52 1.24 -14.44 3.66
C ASP A 52 1.05 -15.67 4.56
N LEU A 53 0.59 -16.77 3.95
CA LEU A 53 0.37 -18.00 4.68
C LEU A 53 1.71 -18.58 5.16
N GLY A 54 1.87 -18.73 6.48
CA GLY A 54 3.08 -19.29 7.08
C GLY A 54 2.93 -19.60 8.56
N THR A 55 4.06 -19.81 9.24
CA THR A 55 4.10 -20.02 10.69
C THR A 55 3.85 -18.72 11.45
N ALA A 56 3.23 -18.77 12.63
CA ALA A 56 2.89 -17.55 13.37
C ALA A 56 4.12 -16.69 13.73
N ASP A 57 5.28 -17.32 13.91
CA ASP A 57 6.54 -16.64 14.27
C ASP A 57 7.07 -15.73 13.16
N GLY A 58 6.70 -15.99 11.89
CA GLY A 58 7.10 -15.17 10.74
C GLY A 58 6.15 -14.01 10.44
N ASN A 59 5.04 -13.87 11.17
CA ASN A 59 4.05 -12.82 10.94
C ASN A 59 4.49 -11.49 11.56
N PHE A 60 4.14 -10.39 10.90
CA PHE A 60 4.17 -9.08 11.51
C PHE A 60 2.94 -8.89 12.43
N PRO A 61 3.11 -8.74 13.76
CA PRO A 61 1.99 -8.68 14.70
C PRO A 61 1.44 -7.28 14.91
N ASP A 62 2.25 -6.24 14.67
CA ASP A 62 1.95 -4.86 15.05
C ASP A 62 1.31 -4.05 13.89
N PHE A 63 0.54 -4.72 13.04
CA PHE A 63 -0.17 -4.04 11.98
C PHE A 63 -1.26 -3.14 12.55
N GLU A 64 -1.12 -1.83 12.32
CA GLU A 64 -2.08 -0.83 12.77
C GLU A 64 -2.38 0.17 11.64
N GLU A 65 -3.65 0.58 11.54
CA GLU A 65 -4.07 1.59 10.57
C GLU A 65 -3.45 2.95 10.88
N GLY A 66 -2.87 3.59 9.88
CA GLY A 66 -2.31 4.94 10.01
C GLY A 66 -0.90 4.99 10.61
N ILE A 67 -0.32 3.85 10.99
CA ILE A 67 1.08 3.74 11.44
C ILE A 67 1.95 3.25 10.28
N ASP A 68 2.96 4.05 9.93
CA ASP A 68 3.98 3.67 8.96
C ASP A 68 4.90 2.60 9.57
N PHE A 69 5.32 1.62 8.76
CA PHE A 69 6.31 0.62 9.13
C PHE A 69 7.34 0.52 8.00
N LEU A 70 8.55 1.05 8.21
CA LEU A 70 9.59 1.11 7.17
C LEU A 70 10.80 0.21 7.46
N ASP A 71 10.80 -0.42 8.63
CA ASP A 71 11.91 -1.16 9.21
C ASP A 71 11.74 -2.68 9.03
N GLY A 72 11.01 -3.13 8.00
CA GLY A 72 10.85 -4.57 7.70
C GLY A 72 12.06 -5.22 7.02
N ILE A 73 13.10 -4.43 6.73
CA ILE A 73 14.37 -4.88 6.17
C ILE A 73 15.51 -4.33 7.05
N ASP A 74 16.45 -5.19 7.45
CA ASP A 74 17.59 -4.81 8.29
C ASP A 74 18.75 -4.19 7.48
N GLU A 75 19.83 -3.82 8.19
CA GLU A 75 21.04 -3.23 7.59
C GLU A 75 21.77 -4.18 6.62
N ASP A 76 21.57 -5.50 6.79
CA ASP A 76 22.15 -6.56 5.96
C ASP A 76 21.22 -6.94 4.79
N HIS A 77 20.09 -6.22 4.62
CA HIS A 77 19.03 -6.47 3.64
C HIS A 77 18.23 -7.78 3.86
N ASN A 78 18.18 -8.29 5.09
CA ASN A 78 17.32 -9.42 5.43
C ASN A 78 15.93 -8.95 5.81
N PHE A 79 14.93 -9.76 5.48
CA PHE A 79 13.55 -9.56 5.90
C PHE A 79 13.39 -9.90 7.39
N LEU A 80 12.82 -8.99 8.18
CA LEU A 80 12.58 -9.22 9.61
C LEU A 80 11.42 -10.20 9.84
N TYR A 81 10.45 -10.23 8.93
CA TYR A 81 9.24 -11.04 9.02
C TYR A 81 9.06 -11.79 7.70
N GLU A 82 9.26 -13.12 7.72
CA GLU A 82 9.21 -13.96 6.51
C GLU A 82 7.84 -13.94 5.83
N ASN A 83 6.76 -13.88 6.62
CA ASN A 83 5.41 -13.85 6.06
C ASN A 83 4.95 -12.42 5.73
N LEU A 84 5.68 -11.37 6.11
CA LEU A 84 5.25 -10.01 5.81
C LEU A 84 5.46 -9.73 4.32
N ARG A 85 4.36 -9.65 3.59
CA ARG A 85 4.37 -9.49 2.13
C ARG A 85 5.00 -8.16 1.70
N TYR A 86 4.71 -7.09 2.43
CA TYR A 86 5.23 -5.76 2.17
C TYR A 86 6.06 -5.30 3.37
N PRO A 87 7.40 -5.43 3.32
CA PRO A 87 8.29 -5.05 4.43
C PRO A 87 8.24 -3.56 4.74
N GLN A 88 7.79 -2.75 3.78
CA GLN A 88 7.63 -1.32 3.94
C GLN A 88 6.18 -0.95 3.66
N ILE A 89 5.53 -0.43 4.69
CA ILE A 89 4.15 -0.01 4.74
C ILE A 89 4.10 1.49 5.04
N LYS A 90 3.25 2.19 4.32
CA LYS A 90 3.03 3.61 4.52
C LYS A 90 1.56 3.97 4.41
N TRP A 91 1.14 4.92 5.22
CA TRP A 91 -0.17 5.56 5.14
C TRP A 91 -0.03 7.04 4.75
N ASP A 92 -0.92 7.52 3.86
CA ASP A 92 -1.04 8.94 3.53
C ASP A 92 -2.52 9.33 3.33
N GLY A 93 -2.82 10.62 3.53
CA GLY A 93 -4.14 11.17 3.24
C GLY A 93 -4.33 11.54 1.76
N ARG A 94 -3.22 11.68 1.03
CA ARG A 94 -3.20 12.06 -0.39
C ARG A 94 -2.98 10.84 -1.25
N SER A 95 -3.61 10.83 -2.42
CA SER A 95 -3.32 9.82 -3.44
C SER A 95 -1.95 10.13 -4.03
N ILE A 96 -1.00 9.23 -3.78
CA ILE A 96 0.33 9.21 -4.36
C ILE A 96 0.40 8.06 -5.37
N LEU A 97 0.99 8.32 -6.54
CA LEU A 97 1.34 7.33 -7.55
C LEU A 97 2.81 7.44 -7.89
N TYR A 98 3.43 6.30 -8.22
CA TYR A 98 4.82 6.20 -8.64
C TYR A 98 4.89 5.54 -10.00
N TYR A 99 5.73 6.05 -10.89
CA TYR A 99 6.06 5.38 -12.14
C TYR A 99 7.47 5.75 -12.60
N VAL A 100 8.05 4.91 -13.43
CA VAL A 100 9.32 5.20 -14.09
C VAL A 100 9.03 5.84 -15.44
N ASP A 101 9.62 7.00 -15.70
CA ASP A 101 9.53 7.64 -17.01
C ASP A 101 10.12 6.73 -18.09
N PRO A 102 9.34 6.33 -19.11
CA PRO A 102 9.81 5.41 -20.13
C PRO A 102 10.90 6.00 -21.04
N THR A 103 11.05 7.32 -21.08
CA THR A 103 12.06 8.01 -21.92
C THR A 103 13.36 8.21 -21.15
N ASP A 104 13.25 8.72 -19.92
CA ASP A 104 14.40 9.24 -19.18
C ASP A 104 14.81 8.34 -18.00
N GLY A 105 14.02 7.33 -17.67
CA GLY A 105 14.28 6.39 -16.57
C GLY A 105 14.13 7.00 -15.17
N GLN A 106 13.54 8.19 -15.06
CA GLN A 106 13.34 8.88 -13.78
C GLN A 106 12.20 8.24 -13.00
N LEU A 107 12.38 8.01 -11.70
CA LEU A 107 11.28 7.68 -10.81
C LEU A 107 10.47 8.95 -10.52
N ILE A 108 9.24 9.00 -11.00
CA ILE A 108 8.34 10.14 -10.86
C ILE A 108 7.25 9.82 -9.83
N LEU A 109 7.00 10.78 -8.95
CA LEU A 109 5.88 10.78 -8.01
C LEU A 109 4.82 11.77 -8.50
N ARG A 110 3.56 11.31 -8.57
CA ARG A 110 2.39 12.18 -8.81
C ARG A 110 1.47 12.20 -7.60
N ILE A 111 0.89 13.37 -7.34
CA ILE A 111 -0.05 13.58 -6.23
C ILE A 111 -1.41 13.95 -6.82
N SER A 112 -2.45 13.20 -6.44
CA SER A 112 -3.84 13.42 -6.82
C SER A 112 -4.09 13.45 -8.34
N GLU A 113 -3.21 12.82 -9.11
CA GLU A 113 -3.32 12.67 -10.56
C GLU A 113 -3.31 11.19 -10.94
N GLY A 114 -3.92 10.86 -12.08
CA GLY A 114 -3.88 9.52 -12.65
C GLY A 114 -2.59 9.27 -13.42
N TYR A 115 -2.24 7.99 -13.55
CA TYR A 115 -1.23 7.50 -14.47
C TYR A 115 -1.70 6.15 -15.03
N GLU A 116 -1.61 5.98 -16.35
CA GLU A 116 -1.88 4.72 -17.01
C GLU A 116 -0.59 3.93 -17.12
N TYR A 117 -0.49 2.83 -16.36
CA TYR A 117 0.67 1.97 -16.40
C TYR A 117 0.73 1.19 -17.72
N PRO A 118 1.90 1.15 -18.40
CA PRO A 118 2.08 0.27 -19.53
C PRO A 118 1.82 -1.18 -19.14
N GLN A 119 1.26 -1.97 -20.06
CA GLN A 119 1.06 -3.40 -19.81
C GLN A 119 2.33 -4.19 -20.13
N ASN A 120 2.52 -5.33 -19.45
CA ASN A 120 3.60 -6.29 -19.70
C ASN A 120 5.03 -5.75 -19.47
N ILE A 121 5.20 -4.80 -18.54
CA ILE A 121 6.51 -4.25 -18.16
C ILE A 121 7.00 -4.73 -16.78
N SER A 122 6.21 -5.55 -16.10
CA SER A 122 6.50 -6.13 -14.78
C SER A 122 6.01 -7.57 -14.76
N ALA A 123 6.66 -8.43 -13.99
CA ALA A 123 6.11 -9.73 -13.62
C ALA A 123 4.76 -9.56 -12.89
N GLU A 124 3.95 -10.64 -12.88
CA GLU A 124 2.69 -10.66 -12.17
C GLU A 124 2.92 -10.47 -10.66
N GLY A 125 2.34 -9.42 -10.09
CA GLY A 125 2.35 -9.17 -8.66
C GLY A 125 1.33 -10.07 -7.97
N TYR A 126 1.70 -11.31 -7.69
CA TYR A 126 0.89 -12.22 -6.87
C TYR A 126 0.85 -11.80 -5.41
#